data_AF-A0A814D5U2-F1
#
_entry.id   AF-A0A814D5U2-F1
#
_cell.length_a   1.000
_cell.length_b   1.000
_cell.length_c   1.000
_cell.angle_alpha   90.00
_cell.angle_beta   90.00
_cell.angle_gamma   90.00
#
_symmetry.space_group_name_H-M   'P 1'
#
loop_
_entity.id
_entity.type
_entity.pdbx_description
1 polymer ?
#
loop_
_entity_poly.entity_id
_entity_poly.type
_entity_poly.pdbx_seq_one_letter_code
_entity_poly.pdbx_strand_id
1 'polypeptide(L)'
;MIPAISLAYEKGETDIMKRRPRDPKHDRLVNQRLISMAYGQIGLIQAGAGFSSYLVIMAENGFLPSCLLGLRKSWESIEINDLEDSYGQEWTYEQRKQLEYTCHTAFFVTIVICQWAVLIVFFETVLAAIISYTPYLNTALHTYPLKFLWRLIPIPYFFLILVYDEVRKYIIRKDPGGWVERETYY
;
A
#
# COMPACT_ATOMS: atom_id res chain seq x y z
N MET A 1 -3.03 1.55 -12.92
CA MET A 1 -4.01 1.41 -14.04
C MET A 1 -3.73 0.18 -14.91
N ILE A 2 -2.52 0.05 -15.46
CA ILE A 2 -2.09 -1.12 -16.26
C ILE A 2 -2.36 -2.47 -15.58
N PRO A 3 -2.08 -2.69 -14.26
CA PRO A 3 -2.40 -3.97 -13.60
C PRO A 3 -3.87 -4.37 -13.70
N ALA A 4 -4.79 -3.42 -13.49
CA ALA A 4 -6.23 -3.70 -13.55
C ALA A 4 -6.69 -4.11 -14.96
N ILE A 5 -6.09 -3.50 -16.00
CA ILE A 5 -6.38 -3.87 -17.40
C ILE A 5 -5.80 -5.25 -17.72
N SER A 6 -4.62 -5.59 -17.19
CA SER A 6 -4.00 -6.90 -17.40
C SER A 6 -4.86 -8.05 -16.87
N LEU A 7 -5.57 -7.85 -15.76
CA LEU A 7 -6.48 -8.87 -15.20
C LEU A 7 -7.64 -9.22 -16.15
N ALA A 8 -8.02 -8.34 -17.08
CA ALA A 8 -9.04 -8.63 -18.08
C ALA A 8 -8.59 -9.68 -19.11
N TYR A 9 -7.28 -9.94 -19.23
CA TYR A 9 -6.70 -10.92 -20.16
C TYR A 9 -6.42 -12.29 -19.53
N GLU A 10 -6.80 -12.49 -18.26
CA GLU A 10 -6.58 -13.76 -17.57
C GLU A 10 -7.47 -14.88 -18.13
N LYS A 11 -6.93 -16.10 -18.24
CA LYS A 11 -7.68 -17.26 -18.72
C LYS A 11 -8.62 -17.77 -17.62
N GLY A 12 -9.76 -18.34 -18.00
CA GLY A 12 -10.69 -18.93 -17.05
C GLY A 12 -10.05 -20.05 -16.23
N GLU A 13 -10.23 -20.02 -14.90
CA GLU A 13 -9.66 -21.00 -13.96
C GLU A 13 -10.26 -22.41 -14.12
N THR A 14 -11.50 -22.49 -14.58
CA THR A 14 -12.22 -23.74 -14.81
C THR A 14 -12.97 -23.68 -16.14
N ASP A 15 -13.36 -24.83 -16.68
CA ASP A 15 -14.14 -24.93 -17.90
C ASP A 15 -15.53 -24.28 -17.72
N ILE A 16 -15.61 -23.01 -18.10
CA ILE A 16 -16.80 -22.17 -17.94
C ILE A 16 -18.00 -22.70 -18.74
N MET A 17 -17.76 -23.48 -19.80
CA MET A 17 -18.81 -24.04 -20.66
C MET A 17 -19.58 -25.18 -19.98
N LYS A 18 -19.08 -25.71 -18.87
CA LYS A 18 -19.76 -26.74 -18.06
C LYS A 18 -20.64 -26.16 -16.95
N ARG A 19 -20.53 -24.86 -16.65
CA ARG A 19 -21.33 -24.20 -15.59
C ARG A 19 -22.67 -23.71 -16.14
N ARG A 20 -23.68 -23.66 -15.27
CA ARG A 20 -24.99 -23.08 -15.60
C ARG A 20 -24.87 -21.55 -15.76
N PRO A 21 -25.72 -20.91 -16.57
CA PRO A 21 -25.78 -19.45 -16.64
C PRO A 21 -26.02 -18.83 -15.26
N ARG A 22 -25.34 -17.71 -15.01
CA ARG A 22 -25.38 -16.95 -13.76
C ARG A 22 -26.78 -16.38 -13.47
N ASP A 23 -27.20 -16.36 -12.20
CA ASP A 23 -28.45 -15.70 -11.80
C ASP A 23 -28.23 -14.19 -11.56
N PRO A 24 -28.91 -13.29 -12.30
CA PRO A 24 -28.75 -11.84 -12.15
C PRO A 24 -29.10 -11.29 -10.75
N LYS A 25 -29.94 -11.97 -9.97
CA LYS A 25 -30.43 -11.46 -8.67
C LYS A 25 -29.53 -11.87 -7.51
N HIS A 26 -29.05 -13.12 -7.54
CA HIS A 26 -28.28 -13.72 -6.44
C HIS A 26 -26.77 -13.57 -6.67
N ASP A 27 -26.30 -13.80 -7.90
CA ASP A 27 -24.89 -13.68 -8.23
C ASP A 27 -24.64 -12.25 -8.73
N ARG A 28 -24.23 -11.33 -7.85
CA ARG A 28 -23.87 -9.95 -8.26
C ARG A 28 -22.37 -9.84 -8.54
N LEU A 29 -21.98 -8.85 -9.35
CA LEU A 29 -20.58 -8.69 -9.79
C LEU A 29 -19.70 -8.21 -8.63
N VAL A 30 -20.27 -7.37 -7.78
CA VAL A 30 -19.67 -6.90 -6.55
C VAL A 30 -20.55 -7.39 -5.41
N ASN A 31 -20.05 -8.38 -4.68
CA ASN A 31 -20.71 -8.96 -3.52
C ASN A 31 -20.09 -8.42 -2.22
N GLN A 32 -20.81 -8.53 -1.10
CA GLN A 32 -20.29 -8.15 0.22
C GLN A 32 -19.01 -8.92 0.58
N ARG A 33 -18.88 -10.17 0.11
CA ARG A 33 -17.68 -11.01 0.26
C ARG A 33 -16.46 -10.36 -0.40
N LEU A 34 -16.62 -9.83 -1.61
CA LEU A 34 -15.56 -9.11 -2.33
C LEU A 34 -15.13 -7.87 -1.54
N ILE A 35 -16.09 -7.10 -1.02
CA ILE A 35 -15.81 -5.90 -0.22
C ILE A 35 -15.08 -6.26 1.08
N SER A 36 -15.55 -7.29 1.78
CA SER A 36 -14.94 -7.77 3.03
C SER A 36 -13.50 -8.22 2.82
N MET A 37 -13.24 -8.95 1.73
CA MET A 37 -11.89 -9.38 1.35
C MET A 37 -10.99 -8.20 0.96
N ALA A 38 -11.43 -7.39 0.01
CA ALA A 38 -10.62 -6.32 -0.55
C ALA A 38 -10.32 -5.21 0.47
N TYR A 39 -11.35 -4.69 1.14
CA TYR A 39 -11.18 -3.57 2.08
C TYR A 39 -10.86 -4.05 3.50
N GLY A 40 -11.54 -5.11 3.95
CA GLY A 40 -11.46 -5.56 5.34
C GLY A 40 -10.23 -6.39 5.67
N GLN A 41 -9.60 -7.03 4.69
CA GLN A 41 -8.45 -7.89 4.93
C GLN A 41 -7.21 -7.38 4.20
N ILE A 42 -7.23 -7.41 2.86
CA ILE A 42 -6.08 -7.02 2.04
C ILE A 42 -5.78 -5.52 2.24
N GLY A 43 -6.81 -4.67 2.20
CA GLY A 43 -6.69 -3.23 2.39
C GLY A 43 -6.14 -2.84 3.75
N LEU A 44 -6.52 -3.55 4.83
CA LEU A 44 -5.98 -3.30 6.17
C LEU A 44 -4.48 -3.64 6.25
N ILE A 45 -4.06 -4.75 5.62
CA ILE A 45 -2.64 -5.12 5.59
C ILE A 45 -1.83 -4.09 4.80
N GLN A 46 -2.35 -3.62 3.66
CA GLN A 46 -1.71 -2.57 2.85
C GLN A 46 -1.64 -1.23 3.60
N ALA A 47 -2.70 -0.85 4.31
CA ALA A 47 -2.69 0.33 5.16
C ALA A 47 -1.65 0.21 6.28
N GLY A 48 -1.57 -0.95 6.94
CA GLY A 48 -0.56 -1.25 7.95
C GLY A 48 0.87 -1.14 7.39
N ALA A 49 1.12 -1.65 6.19
CA ALA A 49 2.41 -1.51 5.52
C ALA A 49 2.76 -0.02 5.29
N GLY A 50 1.82 0.77 4.77
CA GLY A 50 2.02 2.21 4.54
C GLY A 50 2.32 2.98 5.82
N PHE A 51 1.56 2.74 6.89
CA PHE A 51 1.81 3.34 8.19
C PHE A 51 3.15 2.92 8.79
N SER A 52 3.56 1.66 8.60
CA SER A 52 4.86 1.20 9.08
C SER A 52 6.02 1.93 8.39
N SER A 53 5.96 2.12 7.06
CA SER A 53 6.95 2.90 6.32
C SER A 53 7.00 4.36 6.78
N TYR A 54 5.83 4.97 7.02
CA TYR A 54 5.73 6.33 7.56
C TYR A 54 6.42 6.46 8.92
N LEU A 55 6.11 5.55 9.86
CA LEU A 55 6.67 5.59 11.22
C LEU A 55 8.18 5.34 11.23
N VAL A 56 8.68 4.42 10.41
CA VAL A 56 10.12 4.14 10.32
C VAL A 56 10.88 5.36 9.78
N ILE A 57 10.37 6.01 8.72
CA ILE A 57 11.02 7.19 8.15
C ILE A 57 10.99 8.35 9.14
N MET A 58 9.87 8.59 9.82
CA MET A 58 9.78 9.61 10.86
C MET A 58 10.75 9.33 12.02
N ALA A 59 10.83 8.08 12.49
CA ALA A 59 11.72 7.69 13.58
C ALA A 59 13.22 7.83 13.21
N GLU A 60 13.60 7.46 11.97
CA GLU A 60 14.97 7.63 11.48
C GLU A 60 15.39 9.11 11.38
N ASN A 61 14.45 10.03 11.17
CA ASN A 61 14.69 11.47 11.09
C ASN A 61 14.42 12.20 12.42
N GLY A 62 14.28 11.48 13.54
CA GLY A 62 14.21 12.09 14.87
C GLY A 62 12.82 12.23 15.49
N PHE A 63 11.77 11.98 14.71
CA PHE A 63 10.39 12.02 15.20
C PHE A 63 9.93 10.62 15.59
N LEU A 64 10.15 10.27 16.87
CA LEU A 64 9.70 8.99 17.42
C LEU A 64 8.17 8.86 17.38
N PRO A 65 7.62 7.63 17.22
CA PRO A 65 6.17 7.40 17.16
C PRO A 65 5.37 7.97 18.34
N SER A 66 5.97 8.05 19.52
CA SER A 66 5.34 8.61 20.73
C SER A 66 5.14 10.12 20.66
N CYS A 67 6.03 10.85 19.97
CA CYS A 67 5.98 12.31 19.83
C CYS A 67 5.03 12.77 18.71
N LEU A 68 4.76 11.90 17.73
CA LEU A 68 3.92 12.25 16.57
C LEU A 68 2.46 12.56 16.93
N LEU A 69 1.96 12.02 18.03
CA LEU A 69 0.58 12.24 18.45
C LEU A 69 0.36 13.66 18.96
N GLY A 70 -0.45 14.44 18.24
CA GLY A 70 -0.77 15.83 18.60
C GLY A 70 0.19 16.88 18.01
N LEU A 71 1.25 16.45 17.32
CA LEU A 71 2.26 17.33 16.72
C LEU A 71 1.73 18.17 15.55
N ARG A 72 0.59 17.81 14.96
CA ARG A 72 0.05 18.39 13.73
C ARG A 72 -0.08 19.93 13.77
N LYS A 73 -0.58 20.50 14.88
CA LYS A 73 -0.78 21.96 14.99
C LYS A 73 0.56 22.70 14.90
N SER A 74 1.56 22.21 15.62
CA SER A 74 2.92 22.78 15.58
C SER A 74 3.61 22.47 14.26
N TRP A 75 3.37 21.29 13.68
CA TRP A 75 3.92 20.82 12.40
C TRP A 75 3.48 21.68 11.21
N GLU A 76 2.21 22.05 11.15
CA GLU A 76 1.64 22.85 10.05
C GLU A 76 1.83 24.37 10.23
N SER A 77 2.21 24.83 11.42
CA SER A 77 2.46 26.26 11.66
C SER A 77 3.73 26.72 10.96
N ILE A 78 3.60 27.77 10.14
CA ILE A 78 4.69 28.46 9.43
C ILE A 78 5.51 29.34 10.39
N GLU A 79 4.90 29.76 11.51
CA GLU A 79 5.49 30.68 12.48
C GLU A 79 6.57 30.01 13.34
N ILE A 80 6.48 28.69 13.52
CA ILE A 80 7.41 27.90 14.35
C ILE A 80 8.54 27.41 13.45
N ASN A 81 9.77 27.86 13.71
CA ASN A 81 10.96 27.44 12.94
C ASN A 81 11.99 26.66 13.78
N ASP A 82 11.62 26.40 15.03
CA ASP A 82 12.42 25.85 16.12
C ASP A 82 11.71 24.63 16.74
N LEU A 83 11.04 23.81 15.90
CA LEU A 83 10.35 22.63 16.41
C LEU A 83 11.38 21.57 16.84
N GLU A 84 11.41 21.25 18.12
CA GLU A 84 12.33 20.25 18.69
C GLU A 84 11.86 18.82 18.36
N ASP A 85 12.80 17.97 17.91
CA ASP A 85 12.58 16.54 17.72
C ASP A 85 12.85 15.74 19.02
N SER A 86 12.76 14.41 18.96
CA SER A 86 13.01 13.58 20.16
C SER A 86 14.48 13.49 20.56
N TYR A 87 15.40 13.98 19.72
CA TYR A 87 16.85 13.99 19.95
C TYR A 87 17.37 15.39 20.32
N GLY A 88 16.50 16.40 20.42
CA GLY A 88 16.85 17.78 20.77
C GLY A 88 17.34 18.63 19.59
N GLN A 89 17.04 18.25 18.34
CA GLN A 89 17.36 19.04 17.15
C GLN A 89 16.19 19.96 16.80
N GLU A 90 16.51 21.18 16.38
CA GLU A 90 15.52 22.18 15.93
C GLU A 90 15.26 22.04 14.42
N TRP A 91 13.98 21.99 14.04
CA TRP A 91 13.55 21.83 12.66
C TRP A 91 12.78 23.05 12.14
N THR A 92 13.25 23.60 11.02
CA THR A 92 12.56 24.68 10.29
C THR A 92 11.31 24.19 9.58
N TYR A 93 10.38 25.10 9.24
CA TYR A 93 9.15 24.72 8.51
C TYR A 93 9.43 24.02 7.18
N GLU A 94 10.40 24.50 6.41
CA GLU A 94 10.73 23.90 5.10
C GLU A 94 11.26 22.47 5.26
N GLN A 95 12.18 22.22 6.20
CA GLN A 95 12.73 20.88 6.45
C GLN A 95 11.64 19.89 6.87
N ARG A 96 10.70 20.33 7.72
CA ARG A 96 9.55 19.51 8.13
C ARG A 96 8.67 19.14 6.94
N LYS A 97 8.38 20.09 6.06
CA LYS A 97 7.59 19.83 4.84
C LYS A 97 8.32 18.93 3.85
N GLN A 98 9.64 19.06 3.70
CA GLN A 98 10.43 18.12 2.90
C GLN A 98 10.35 16.69 3.45
N LEU A 99 10.43 16.53 4.78
CA LEU A 99 10.30 15.23 5.43
C LEU A 99 8.87 14.66 5.27
N GLU A 100 7.84 15.49 5.40
CA GLU A 100 6.44 15.10 5.18
C GLU A 100 6.21 14.62 3.74
N TYR A 101 6.71 15.36 2.75
CA TYR A 101 6.64 14.97 1.35
C TYR A 101 7.40 13.68 1.06
N THR A 102 8.55 13.48 1.69
CA THR A 102 9.29 12.20 1.65
C THR A 102 8.48 11.05 2.23
N CYS A 103 7.71 11.30 3.29
CA CYS A 103 6.81 10.29 3.85
C CYS A 103 5.64 9.98 2.92
N HIS A 104 5.08 10.98 2.23
CA HIS A 104 4.03 10.76 1.22
C HIS A 104 4.53 9.91 0.05
N THR A 105 5.74 10.15 -0.44
CA THR A 105 6.32 9.31 -1.49
C THR A 105 6.58 7.89 -1.02
N ALA A 106 7.08 7.71 0.20
CA ALA A 106 7.31 6.39 0.77
C ALA A 106 6.01 5.60 0.94
N PHE A 107 4.95 6.26 1.38
CA PHE A 107 3.63 5.65 1.51
C PHE A 107 3.08 5.21 0.14
N PHE A 108 3.19 6.07 -0.87
CA PHE A 108 2.82 5.74 -2.24
C PHE A 108 3.62 4.54 -2.79
N VAL A 109 4.95 4.57 -2.66
CA VAL A 109 5.83 3.47 -3.11
C VAL A 109 5.53 2.18 -2.35
N THR A 110 5.16 2.26 -1.07
CA THR A 110 4.74 1.09 -0.28
C THR A 110 3.46 0.46 -0.83
N ILE A 111 2.44 1.27 -1.12
CA ILE A 111 1.19 0.78 -1.72
C ILE A 111 1.48 0.10 -3.05
N VAL A 112 2.29 0.74 -3.90
CA VAL A 112 2.73 0.19 -5.18
C VAL A 112 3.39 -1.17 -4.97
N ILE A 113 4.38 -1.28 -4.08
CA ILE A 113 5.08 -2.56 -3.82
C ILE A 113 4.11 -3.64 -3.32
N CYS A 114 3.14 -3.30 -2.47
CA CYS A 114 2.15 -4.25 -1.96
C CYS A 114 1.09 -4.67 -3.00
N GLN A 115 0.89 -3.89 -4.07
CA GLN A 115 -0.08 -4.20 -5.12
C GLN A 115 0.41 -5.26 -6.11
N TRP A 116 1.70 -5.61 -6.13
CA TRP A 116 2.29 -6.38 -7.23
C TRP A 116 2.79 -7.77 -6.89
N ALA A 117 2.15 -8.79 -7.46
CA ALA A 117 2.73 -10.10 -7.72
C ALA A 117 3.79 -10.01 -8.85
N VAL A 118 5.07 -9.92 -8.48
CA VAL A 118 6.31 -10.35 -9.17
C VAL A 118 6.58 -10.04 -10.67
N LEU A 119 5.64 -9.64 -11.54
CA LEU A 119 5.89 -9.53 -12.99
C LEU A 119 5.91 -8.11 -13.60
N ILE A 120 5.48 -7.06 -12.90
CA ILE A 120 5.49 -5.67 -13.42
C ILE A 120 6.34 -4.76 -12.53
N VAL A 121 7.35 -5.33 -11.88
CA VAL A 121 8.34 -4.53 -11.12
C VAL A 121 9.10 -3.60 -12.06
N PHE A 122 9.41 -4.01 -13.28
CA PHE A 122 10.30 -3.22 -14.15
C PHE A 122 9.70 -1.88 -14.58
N PHE A 123 8.47 -1.86 -15.13
CA PHE A 123 7.89 -0.62 -15.64
C PHE A 123 7.57 0.38 -14.52
N GLU A 124 7.08 -0.11 -13.38
CA GLU A 124 6.63 0.77 -12.31
C GLU A 124 7.77 1.22 -11.39
N THR A 125 8.80 0.40 -11.17
CA THR A 125 10.03 0.88 -10.49
C THR A 125 10.77 1.89 -11.36
N VAL A 126 10.77 1.70 -12.68
CA VAL A 126 11.31 2.69 -13.63
C VAL A 126 10.47 3.96 -13.61
N LEU A 127 9.13 3.88 -13.62
CA LEU A 127 8.26 5.05 -13.52
C LEU A 127 8.44 5.79 -12.19
N ALA A 128 8.46 5.07 -11.07
CA ALA A 128 8.69 5.64 -9.74
C ALA A 128 10.08 6.29 -9.64
N ALA A 129 11.10 5.67 -10.25
CA ALA A 129 12.43 6.27 -10.37
C ALA A 129 12.38 7.54 -11.24
N ILE A 130 11.72 7.51 -12.40
CA ILE A 130 11.57 8.70 -13.26
C ILE A 130 10.85 9.82 -12.51
N ILE A 131 9.76 9.53 -11.80
CA ILE A 131 9.02 10.50 -11.00
C ILE A 131 9.90 11.09 -9.90
N SER A 132 10.65 10.25 -9.20
CA SER A 132 11.47 10.64 -8.05
C SER A 132 12.78 11.35 -8.41
N TYR A 133 13.38 11.04 -9.56
CA TYR A 133 14.68 11.56 -9.97
C TYR A 133 14.58 12.67 -11.05
N THR A 134 13.40 12.93 -11.60
CA THR A 134 13.19 14.06 -12.52
C THR A 134 12.82 15.32 -11.73
N PRO A 135 13.68 16.35 -11.69
CA PRO A 135 13.51 17.51 -10.80
C PRO A 135 12.24 18.32 -11.09
N TYR A 136 11.77 18.32 -12.34
CA TYR A 136 10.53 19.01 -12.72
C TYR A 136 9.28 18.36 -12.09
N LEU A 137 9.28 17.04 -11.93
CA LEU A 137 8.14 16.32 -11.37
C LEU A 137 8.09 16.44 -9.84
N ASN A 138 9.25 16.51 -9.18
CA ASN A 138 9.34 16.68 -7.73
C ASN A 138 8.66 17.96 -7.23
N THR A 139 8.80 19.06 -7.97
CA THR A 139 8.13 20.33 -7.65
C THR A 139 6.63 20.29 -7.95
N ALA A 140 6.19 19.53 -8.95
CA ALA A 140 4.78 19.43 -9.34
C ALA A 140 3.96 18.44 -8.51
N LEU A 141 4.57 17.33 -8.09
CA LEU A 141 3.92 16.24 -7.35
C LEU A 141 4.31 16.20 -5.87
N HIS A 142 5.17 17.12 -5.42
CA HIS A 142 5.74 17.15 -4.07
C HIS A 142 6.38 15.79 -3.71
N THR A 143 7.22 15.26 -4.59
CA THR A 143 7.91 13.98 -4.40
C THR A 143 9.38 14.18 -4.06
N TYR A 144 9.92 13.37 -3.14
CA TYR A 144 11.35 13.38 -2.77
C TYR A 144 11.99 12.00 -2.96
N PRO A 145 13.29 11.97 -3.30
CA PRO A 145 14.02 10.73 -3.52
C PRO A 145 14.18 9.91 -2.25
N LEU A 146 13.69 8.67 -2.32
CA LEU A 146 13.74 7.70 -1.22
C LEU A 146 15.07 6.97 -1.20
N LYS A 147 15.61 6.77 0.01
CA LYS A 147 16.75 5.87 0.23
C LYS A 147 16.38 4.45 -0.19
N PHE A 148 17.37 3.67 -0.64
CA PHE A 148 17.13 2.28 -1.07
C PHE A 148 16.55 1.41 0.04
N LEU A 149 17.00 1.60 1.29
CA LEU A 149 16.54 0.84 2.45
C LEU A 149 15.03 1.02 2.73
N TRP A 150 14.50 2.23 2.51
CA TRP A 150 13.08 2.51 2.72
C TRP A 150 12.18 1.76 1.75
N ARG A 151 12.70 1.35 0.58
CA ARG A 151 11.98 0.49 -0.36
C ARG A 151 11.84 -0.95 0.11
N LEU A 152 12.64 -1.40 1.09
CA LEU A 152 12.60 -2.77 1.59
C LEU A 152 11.57 -2.98 2.71
N ILE A 153 11.17 -1.91 3.40
CA ILE A 153 10.19 -1.93 4.49
C ILE A 153 8.87 -2.63 4.11
N PRO A 154 8.27 -2.41 2.93
CA PRO A 154 7.01 -3.08 2.56
C PRO A 154 7.15 -4.54 2.11
N ILE A 155 8.36 -5.04 1.87
CA ILE A 155 8.59 -6.39 1.32
C ILE A 155 8.02 -7.50 2.23
N PRO A 156 8.19 -7.48 3.56
CA PRO A 156 7.58 -8.47 4.45
C PRO A 156 6.05 -8.48 4.37
N TYR A 157 5.42 -7.31 4.26
CA TYR A 157 3.96 -7.20 4.13
C TYR A 157 3.47 -7.76 2.79
N PHE A 158 4.23 -7.55 1.72
CA PHE A 158 3.96 -8.16 0.43
C PHE A 158 3.97 -9.70 0.51
N PHE A 159 5.00 -10.30 1.11
CA PHE A 159 5.04 -11.75 1.32
C PHE A 159 3.90 -12.24 2.20
N LEU A 160 3.52 -11.47 3.22
CA LEU A 160 2.38 -11.79 4.07
C LEU A 160 1.06 -11.82 3.27
N ILE A 161 0.82 -10.84 2.38
CA ILE A 161 -0.36 -10.83 1.51
C ILE A 161 -0.39 -12.06 0.60
N LEU A 162 0.75 -12.43 0.00
CA LEU A 162 0.85 -13.63 -0.85
C LEU A 162 0.55 -14.90 -0.08
N VAL A 163 1.19 -15.10 1.07
CA VAL A 163 0.97 -16.28 1.91
C VAL A 163 -0.49 -16.35 2.37
N TYR A 164 -1.06 -15.21 2.76
CA TYR A 164 -2.45 -15.12 3.17
C TYR A 164 -3.42 -15.57 2.06
N ASP A 165 -3.24 -15.05 0.84
CA ASP A 165 -4.10 -15.38 -0.27
C ASP A 165 -3.93 -16.84 -0.74
N GLU A 166 -2.69 -17.36 -0.78
CA GLU A 166 -2.42 -18.75 -1.14
C GLU A 166 -2.97 -19.74 -0.11
N VAL A 167 -2.78 -19.47 1.18
CA VAL A 167 -3.34 -20.31 2.26
C VAL A 167 -4.87 -20.33 2.19
N ARG A 168 -5.50 -19.17 1.97
CA ARG A 168 -6.95 -19.07 1.78
C ARG A 168 -7.43 -19.92 0.60
N LYS A 169 -6.81 -19.77 -0.58
CA LYS A 169 -7.14 -20.56 -1.77
C LYS A 169 -6.91 -22.06 -1.54
N TYR A 170 -5.86 -22.42 -0.82
CA TYR A 170 -5.59 -23.81 -0.43
C TYR A 170 -6.69 -24.41 0.45
N ILE A 171 -7.17 -23.65 1.45
CA ILE A 171 -8.27 -24.11 2.33
C ILE A 171 -9.56 -24.31 1.54
N ILE A 172 -9.90 -23.38 0.63
CA ILE A 172 -11.11 -23.50 -0.22
C ILE A 172 -11.03 -24.75 -1.11
N ARG A 173 -9.86 -25.08 -1.65
CA ARG A 173 -9.68 -26.30 -2.47
C ARG A 173 -9.79 -27.59 -1.65
N LYS A 174 -9.46 -27.55 -0.35
CA LYS A 174 -9.45 -28.72 0.53
C LYS A 174 -10.83 -29.03 1.13
N ASP A 175 -11.63 -28.01 1.43
CA ASP A 175 -12.96 -28.15 2.05
C ASP A 175 -14.04 -27.37 1.28
N PRO A 176 -14.54 -27.93 0.15
CA PRO A 176 -15.59 -27.28 -0.64
C PRO A 176 -16.92 -27.25 0.15
N GLY A 177 -17.47 -26.06 0.35
CA GLY A 177 -18.68 -25.78 1.13
C GLY A 177 -18.42 -25.28 2.55
N GLY A 178 -17.14 -25.21 2.95
CA GLY A 178 -16.71 -24.75 4.27
C GLY A 178 -16.97 -23.26 4.53
N TRP A 179 -16.75 -22.84 5.78
CA TRP A 179 -17.00 -21.45 6.22
C TRP A 179 -16.18 -20.43 5.41
N VAL A 180 -14.91 -20.75 5.10
CA VAL A 180 -14.02 -19.87 4.34
C VAL A 180 -14.54 -19.61 2.93
N GLU A 181 -15.10 -20.61 2.25
CA GLU A 181 -15.71 -20.40 0.92
C GLU A 181 -16.94 -19.49 1.02
N ARG A 182 -17.80 -19.70 2.02
CA ARG A 182 -19.03 -18.91 2.19
C ARG A 182 -18.78 -17.45 2.52
N GLU A 183 -17.69 -17.13 3.21
CA GLU A 183 -17.39 -15.76 3.62
C GLU A 183 -16.42 -15.05 2.66
N THR A 184 -15.47 -15.78 2.07
CA THR A 184 -14.33 -15.18 1.35
C THR A 184 -14.27 -15.48 -0.15
N TYR A 185 -15.04 -16.44 -0.66
CA TYR A 185 -15.07 -16.73 -2.09
C TYR A 185 -15.96 -15.71 -2.81
N TYR A 186 -15.38 -15.00 -3.77
CA TYR A 186 -16.02 -13.96 -4.57
C TYR A 186 -15.76 -14.16 -6.05
#